data_AF-A0A662V696-F1
#
_entry.id   AF-A0A662V696-F1
#
_cell.length_a   1.000
_cell.length_b   1.000
_cell.length_c   1.000
_cell.angle_alpha   90.00
_cell.angle_beta   90.00
_cell.angle_gamma   90.00
#
_symmetry.space_group_name_H-M   'P 1'
#
loop_
_entity.id
_entity.type
_entity.pdbx_description
1 polymer ?
#
loop_
_entity_poly.entity_id
_entity_poly.type
_entity_poly.pdbx_seq_one_letter_code
_entity_poly.pdbx_strand_id
1 'polypeptide(L)'
;MWKNRTIREAINRVLWGCEDRDRYSLLLVDRFEGLVEVSFRYVRGVDKGYVYVDTGSGVKPIPIHRVRAILRDGVEVWGRGSKG
;
A
#
# COMPACT_ATOMS: atom_id res chain seq x y z
N MET A 1 9.10 -6.28 -10.35
CA MET A 1 9.39 -5.03 -9.62
C MET A 1 8.93 -3.82 -10.46
N TRP A 2 8.00 -3.01 -9.94
CA TRP A 2 7.45 -1.84 -10.61
C TRP A 2 8.38 -0.63 -10.45
N LYS A 3 9.47 -0.65 -11.22
CA LYS A 3 10.47 0.42 -11.23
C LYS A 3 9.85 1.73 -11.77
N ASN A 4 10.30 2.87 -11.26
CA ASN A 4 9.93 4.24 -11.67
C ASN A 4 8.46 4.66 -11.47
N ARG A 5 7.75 4.08 -10.50
CA ARG A 5 6.40 4.56 -10.11
C ARG A 5 6.43 5.20 -8.75
N THR A 6 5.71 6.30 -8.60
CA THR A 6 5.36 6.83 -7.28
C THR A 6 4.50 5.81 -6.53
N ILE A 7 4.52 5.86 -5.21
CA ILE A 7 3.65 5.00 -4.39
C ILE A 7 2.17 5.16 -4.75
N ARG A 8 1.73 6.40 -5.03
CA ARG A 8 0.35 6.68 -5.43
C ARG A 8 -0.04 5.93 -6.71
N GLU A 9 0.82 5.95 -7.71
CA GLU A 9 0.59 5.23 -8.98
C GLU A 9 0.61 3.70 -8.78
N ALA A 10 1.50 3.22 -7.90
CA ALA A 10 1.57 1.80 -7.56
C ALA A 10 0.29 1.33 -6.84
N ILE A 11 -0.23 2.12 -5.89
CA ILE A 11 -1.50 1.83 -5.20
C ILE A 11 -2.68 1.89 -6.18
N ASN A 12 -2.79 2.94 -7.00
CA ASN A 12 -3.87 3.06 -7.98
C ASN A 12 -3.87 1.92 -9.00
N ARG A 13 -2.69 1.41 -9.37
CA ARG A 13 -2.59 0.23 -10.23
C ARG A 13 -3.26 -1.00 -9.60
N VAL A 14 -3.04 -1.25 -8.32
CA VAL A 14 -3.68 -2.39 -7.64
C VAL A 14 -5.19 -2.14 -7.48
N LEU A 15 -5.57 -0.92 -7.09
CA LEU A 15 -6.99 -0.58 -6.85
C LEU A 15 -7.88 -0.75 -8.08
N TRP A 16 -7.38 -0.36 -9.25
CA TRP A 16 -8.19 -0.22 -10.47
C TRP A 16 -7.74 -1.10 -11.63
N GLY A 17 -6.53 -1.66 -11.56
CA GLY A 17 -5.92 -2.40 -12.66
C GLY A 17 -5.58 -3.85 -12.34
N CYS A 18 -6.05 -4.38 -11.22
CA CYS A 18 -5.86 -5.79 -10.83
C CYS A 18 -7.21 -6.38 -10.39
N GLU A 19 -7.56 -7.55 -10.91
CA GLU A 19 -8.78 -8.27 -10.53
C GLU A 19 -8.66 -8.88 -9.13
N ASP A 20 -7.50 -9.51 -8.82
CA ASP A 20 -7.23 -10.14 -7.53
C ASP A 20 -6.55 -9.19 -6.53
N ARG A 21 -7.31 -8.25 -5.97
CA ARG A 21 -6.79 -7.30 -4.96
C ARG A 21 -6.34 -7.97 -3.66
N ASP A 22 -6.95 -9.10 -3.30
CA ASP A 22 -6.65 -9.83 -2.05
C ASP A 22 -5.22 -10.37 -2.00
N ARG A 23 -4.61 -10.60 -3.17
CA ARG A 23 -3.22 -11.05 -3.29
C ARG A 23 -2.21 -9.96 -2.98
N TYR A 24 -2.64 -8.70 -2.86
CA TYR A 24 -1.77 -7.58 -2.62
C TYR A 24 -1.93 -7.06 -1.19
N SER A 25 -0.82 -6.58 -0.62
CA SER A 25 -0.81 -5.92 0.68
C SER A 25 0.12 -4.71 0.69
N LEU A 26 -0.19 -3.74 1.55
CA LEU A 26 0.65 -2.61 1.89
C LEU A 26 1.49 -2.96 3.11
N LEU A 27 2.79 -2.79 3.00
CA LEU A 27 3.68 -2.80 4.15
C LEU A 27 3.83 -1.36 4.64
N LEU A 28 3.36 -1.09 5.86
CA LEU A 28 3.33 0.23 6.49
C LEU A 28 4.28 0.29 7.68
N VAL A 29 4.89 1.44 7.90
CA VAL A 29 5.61 1.75 9.15
C VAL A 29 4.64 2.41 10.12
N ASP A 30 4.27 1.68 11.17
CA ASP A 30 3.59 2.20 12.35
C ASP A 30 4.59 2.60 13.44
N ARG A 31 4.25 3.62 14.22
CA ARG A 31 5.15 4.17 15.25
C ARG A 31 5.20 3.31 16.52
N PHE A 32 4.17 2.52 16.76
CA PHE A 32 4.02 1.69 17.95
C PHE A 32 4.29 0.22 17.64
N GLU A 33 3.79 -0.26 16.49
CA GLU A 33 3.84 -1.68 16.11
C GLU A 33 4.99 -2.02 15.14
N GLY A 34 5.73 -1.02 14.65
CA GLY A 34 6.82 -1.23 13.70
C GLY A 34 6.31 -1.45 12.28
N LEU A 35 6.43 -2.66 11.73
CA LEU A 35 5.95 -2.96 10.38
C LEU A 35 4.61 -3.67 10.43
N VAL A 36 3.62 -3.10 9.76
CA VAL A 36 2.24 -3.63 9.70
C VAL A 36 1.89 -3.92 8.25
N GLU A 37 1.34 -5.09 8.01
CA GLU A 37 0.84 -5.50 6.71
C GLU A 37 -0.68 -5.30 6.62
N VAL A 38 -1.14 -4.61 5.57
CA VAL A 38 -2.55 -4.31 5.34
C VAL A 38 -2.96 -4.83 3.98
N SER A 39 -3.90 -5.78 3.93
CA SER A 39 -4.44 -6.28 2.65
C SER A 39 -5.11 -5.16 1.84
N PHE A 40 -4.91 -5.17 0.53
CA PHE A 40 -5.52 -4.21 -0.39
C PHE A 40 -7.04 -4.28 -0.45
N ARG A 41 -7.65 -5.34 0.07
CA ARG A 41 -9.11 -5.43 0.26
C ARG A 41 -9.66 -4.31 1.14
N TYR A 42 -8.84 -3.82 2.07
CA TYR A 42 -9.18 -2.75 3.00
C TYR A 42 -8.78 -1.36 2.49
N VAL A 43 -8.01 -1.28 1.41
CA VAL A 43 -7.59 0.01 0.84
C VAL A 43 -8.73 0.59 0.01
N ARG A 44 -9.22 1.77 0.38
CA ARG A 44 -10.35 2.44 -0.30
C ARG A 44 -9.89 3.46 -1.33
N GLY A 45 -8.69 4.03 -1.18
CA GLY A 45 -8.19 5.03 -2.10
C GLY A 45 -6.83 5.59 -1.70
N VAL A 46 -6.30 6.48 -2.53
CA VAL A 46 -5.04 7.19 -2.28
C VAL A 46 -5.05 8.56 -2.93
N ASP A 47 -4.47 9.55 -2.26
CA ASP A 47 -4.20 10.88 -2.82
C ASP A 47 -2.71 11.26 -2.72
N LYS A 48 -2.39 12.56 -2.74
CA LYS A 48 -1.01 13.04 -2.66
C LYS A 48 -0.37 12.86 -1.27
N GLY A 49 -1.17 12.83 -0.21
CA GLY A 49 -0.71 12.80 1.18
C GLY A 49 -1.06 11.51 1.93
N TYR A 50 -2.15 10.83 1.55
CA TYR A 50 -2.75 9.77 2.35
C TYR A 50 -3.18 8.57 1.53
N VAL A 51 -3.15 7.40 2.17
CA VAL A 51 -3.84 6.17 1.80
C VAL A 51 -5.01 5.99 2.75
N TYR A 52 -6.19 5.67 2.22
CA TYR A 52 -7.40 5.50 3.00
C TYR A 52 -7.63 4.00 3.24
N VAL A 53 -7.58 3.57 4.49
CA VAL A 53 -7.70 2.15 4.89
C VAL A 53 -8.92 1.96 5.77
N ASP A 54 -9.76 1.01 5.42
CA ASP A 54 -10.93 0.59 6.20
C ASP A 54 -10.50 -0.35 7.33
N THR A 55 -10.76 0.05 8.57
CA THR A 55 -10.44 -0.73 9.78
C THR A 55 -11.63 -1.50 10.34
N GLY A 56 -12.75 -1.55 9.63
CA GLY A 56 -14.03 -2.11 10.11
C GLY A 56 -14.79 -1.17 11.06
N SER A 57 -14.08 -0.34 11.82
CA SER A 57 -14.63 0.75 12.64
C SER A 57 -14.76 2.09 11.88
N GLY A 58 -14.24 2.17 10.66
CA GLY A 58 -14.26 3.36 9.82
C GLY A 58 -13.08 3.42 8.85
N VAL A 59 -13.01 4.47 8.04
CA VAL A 59 -11.90 4.70 7.11
C VAL A 59 -10.86 5.61 7.76
N LYS A 60 -9.65 5.09 7.97
CA LYS A 60 -8.52 5.79 8.57
C LYS A 60 -7.57 6.31 7.48
N PRO A 61 -7.24 7.62 7.47
CA PRO A 61 -6.18 8.15 6.62
C PRO A 61 -4.80 7.81 7.18
N ILE A 62 -3.98 7.14 6.39
CA ILE A 62 -2.60 6.78 6.73
C ILE A 62 -1.67 7.62 5.85
N PRO A 63 -0.73 8.38 6.44
CA PRO A 63 0.21 9.17 5.65
C PRO A 63 0.97 8.30 4.65
N ILE A 64 0.98 8.70 3.39
CA ILE A 64 1.58 7.94 2.28
C ILE A 64 3.09 7.74 2.49
N HIS A 65 3.72 8.59 3.31
CA HIS A 65 5.11 8.44 3.70
C HIS A 65 5.41 7.26 4.63
N ARG A 66 4.38 6.65 5.22
CA ARG A 66 4.50 5.43 6.01
C ARG A 66 4.49 4.17 5.17
N VAL A 67 4.05 4.25 3.91
CA VAL A 67 4.05 3.08 3.03
C VAL A 67 5.47 2.74 2.61
N ARG A 68 5.95 1.57 3.03
CA ARG A 68 7.29 1.08 2.73
C ARG A 68 7.34 0.28 1.43
N ALA A 69 6.36 -0.59 1.23
CA ALA A 69 6.29 -1.50 0.08
C ALA A 69 4.85 -1.90 -0.26
N ILE A 70 4.68 -2.44 -1.46
CA ILE A 70 3.53 -3.23 -1.87
C ILE A 70 4.04 -4.65 -2.08
N LEU A 71 3.40 -5.62 -1.43
CA LEU A 71 3.66 -7.03 -1.61
C LEU A 71 2.59 -7.65 -2.49
N ARG A 72 2.95 -8.69 -3.24
CA ARG A 72 2.03 -9.60 -3.91
C ARG A 72 2.38 -11.02 -3.48
N ASP A 73 1.47 -11.72 -2.83
CA ASP A 73 1.70 -13.06 -2.28
C ASP A 73 2.99 -13.12 -1.44
N GLY A 74 3.22 -12.09 -0.61
CA GLY A 74 4.42 -11.93 0.23
C GLY A 74 5.67 -11.41 -0.48
N VAL A 75 5.66 -11.25 -1.81
CA VAL A 75 6.82 -10.78 -2.60
C VAL A 75 6.73 -9.29 -2.88
N GLU A 76 7.80 -8.52 -2.60
CA GLU A 76 7.85 -7.09 -2.91
C GLU A 76 7.71 -6.83 -4.42
N VAL A 77 6.62 -6.19 -4.82
CA VAL A 77 6.40 -5.74 -6.20
C VAL A 77 6.72 -4.27 -6.39
N TRP A 78 6.70 -3.48 -5.31
CA TRP A 78 7.09 -2.08 -5.27
C TRP A 78 7.67 -1.75 -3.88
N GLY A 79 8.72 -0.95 -3.78
CA GLY A 79 9.28 -0.52 -2.50
C GLY A 79 9.95 0.85 -2.59
N ARG A 80 10.03 1.55 -1.45
CA ARG A 80 10.75 2.84 -1.34
C ARG A 80 12.26 2.71 -1.43
N GLY A 81 12.80 1.56 -1.00
CA GLY A 81 14.23 1.29 -0.96
C GLY A 81 14.79 0.70 -2.25
N SER A 82 13.93 0.27 -3.18
CA SER A 82 14.31 -0.26 -4.49
C SER A 82 14.71 0.90 -5.43
N LYS A 83 15.75 1.65 -5.03
CA LYS A 83 16.58 2.37 -5.99
C LYS A 83 17.43 1.33 -6.72
N GLY A 84 17.35 1.34 -8.05
CA GLY A 84 18.35 0.69 -8.89
C GLY A 84 19.70 1.37 -8.77
#